data_AF-A0A966IL69-F1
#
_entry.id   AF-A0A966IL69-F1
#
_cell.length_a   1.000
_cell.length_b   1.000
_cell.length_c   1.000
_cell.angle_alpha   90.00
_cell.angle_beta   90.00
_cell.angle_gamma   90.00
#
_symmetry.space_group_name_H-M   'P 1'
#
loop_
_entity.id
_entity.type
_entity.pdbx_description
1 polymer ?
#
loop_
_entity_poly.entity_id
_entity_poly.type
_entity_poly.pdbx_seq_one_letter_code
_entity_poly.pdbx_strand_id
1 'polypeptide(L)'
;MNNLKSTISQVIEENLISTEWSDAVNTEVKNLNLNTNDHPRKDLTKVPFVTIDGADAKDFDDAVFCNLSDSGFLLNVAIADVAELVNEDSYLDQEAKKRGTSIYFPSKVIPMLPEKISNNLCSLVPDEIRNVLVSEINFSLDGSIKSYKFFQAKIVSHKRMTYAEVEEYVKNNNSNVSKKIKTSLDALNLLTKNLLVKRSQRKALEIEGNEPILNIDEDGKVSSIDLPRRLYAHQMIEESMLAANVCAANFMHKHYKFGVYRVHEKPEELKLESLKSFFSLKGFSSQNKDTPLALINKCLKFSSKNKLHKVLQTVVLQSLKRAEYATKEIGHFGLQLDRYSHFTSPIRRYPDLMAHRLIKNIINKGNIDIN
;
A
#
# COMPACT_ATOMS: atom_id res chain seq x y z
N MET A 1 24.06 0.36 28.24
CA MET A 1 23.61 0.91 26.95
C MET A 1 22.78 -0.16 26.26
N ASN A 2 21.58 0.16 25.79
CA ASN A 2 20.71 -0.78 25.09
C ASN A 2 21.37 -1.13 23.73
N ASN A 3 21.74 -2.40 23.54
CA ASN A 3 22.51 -2.85 22.37
C ASN A 3 21.78 -2.55 21.06
N LEU A 4 20.46 -2.70 21.02
CA LEU A 4 19.66 -2.38 19.83
C LEU A 4 19.75 -0.91 19.45
N LYS A 5 19.68 0.01 20.43
CA LYS A 5 19.82 1.45 20.16
C LYS A 5 21.20 1.77 19.56
N SER A 6 22.24 1.12 20.06
CA SER A 6 23.60 1.28 19.51
C SER A 6 23.68 0.78 18.07
N THR A 7 23.18 -0.43 17.80
CA THR A 7 23.16 -1.02 16.46
C THR A 7 22.37 -0.16 15.46
N ILE A 8 21.18 0.31 15.85
CA ILE A 8 20.38 1.19 14.98
C ILE A 8 21.13 2.50 14.70
N SER A 9 21.79 3.09 15.69
CA SER A 9 22.56 4.32 15.51
C SER A 9 23.74 4.12 14.55
N GLN A 10 24.45 3.00 14.68
CA GLN A 10 25.52 2.63 13.75
C GLN A 10 25.00 2.49 12.30
N VAL A 11 23.89 1.78 12.09
CA VAL A 11 23.32 1.60 10.73
C VAL A 11 22.88 2.95 10.14
N ILE A 12 22.31 3.84 10.97
CA ILE A 12 21.94 5.20 10.55
C ILE A 12 23.17 5.98 10.06
N GLU A 13 24.27 5.95 10.82
CA GLU A 13 25.51 6.64 10.49
C GLU A 13 26.17 6.07 9.23
N GLU A 14 26.34 4.75 9.16
CA GLU A 14 26.97 4.05 8.02
C GLU A 14 26.24 4.29 6.69
N ASN A 15 24.92 4.46 6.74
CA ASN A 15 24.09 4.69 5.56
C ASN A 15 23.71 6.16 5.35
N LEU A 16 24.27 7.08 6.16
CA LEU A 16 24.01 8.52 6.08
C LEU A 16 22.51 8.87 6.12
N ILE A 17 21.75 8.15 6.94
CA ILE A 17 20.30 8.33 7.06
C ILE A 17 20.01 9.61 7.86
N SER A 18 19.30 10.55 7.24
CA SER A 18 18.85 11.79 7.89
C SER A 18 17.86 11.50 9.02
N THR A 19 18.22 11.81 10.27
CA THR A 19 17.33 11.69 11.44
C THR A 19 16.82 13.02 11.97
N GLU A 20 17.55 14.10 11.71
CA GLU A 20 17.26 15.42 12.24
C GLU A 20 16.37 16.23 11.29
N TRP A 21 15.63 17.17 11.86
CA TRP A 21 14.82 18.12 11.11
C TRP A 21 15.50 19.49 11.15
N SER A 22 15.66 20.13 9.99
CA SER A 22 16.21 21.48 9.93
C SER A 22 15.30 22.49 10.63
N ASP A 23 15.85 23.63 11.06
CA ASP A 23 15.06 24.71 11.66
C ASP A 23 13.97 25.23 10.72
N ALA A 24 14.23 25.22 9.42
CA ALA A 24 13.27 25.59 8.39
C ALA A 24 12.08 24.62 8.37
N VAL A 25 12.33 23.30 8.40
CA VAL A 25 11.27 22.29 8.51
C VAL A 25 10.50 22.44 9.82
N ASN A 26 11.18 22.59 10.95
CA ASN A 26 10.53 22.75 12.26
C ASN A 26 9.65 24.00 12.31
N THR A 27 10.09 25.10 11.69
CA THR A 27 9.31 26.33 11.59
C THR A 27 8.07 26.15 10.71
N GLU A 28 8.22 25.52 9.55
CA GLU A 28 7.10 25.21 8.65
C GLU A 28 6.05 24.34 9.37
N VAL A 29 6.48 23.26 10.04
CA VAL A 29 5.62 22.33 10.80
C VAL A 29 4.86 23.03 11.93
N LYS A 30 5.50 23.97 12.63
CA LYS A 30 4.85 24.75 13.71
C LYS A 30 3.68 25.57 13.17
N ASN A 31 3.84 26.15 11.97
CA ASN A 31 2.85 27.00 11.33
C ASN A 31 1.74 26.22 10.59
N LEU A 32 1.91 24.91 10.39
CA LEU A 32 0.87 24.07 9.80
C LEU A 32 -0.36 23.97 10.71
N ASN A 33 -1.51 24.26 10.12
CA ASN A 33 -2.83 24.03 10.67
C ASN A 33 -3.68 23.29 9.64
N LEU A 34 -4.55 22.38 10.11
CA LEU A 34 -5.52 21.71 9.26
C LEU A 34 -6.58 22.72 8.81
N ASN A 35 -6.47 23.18 7.57
CA ASN A 35 -7.55 23.94 6.97
C ASN A 35 -8.59 22.98 6.39
N THR A 36 -9.73 22.88 7.06
CA THR A 36 -10.84 22.11 6.53
C THR A 36 -11.77 22.98 5.68
N ASN A 37 -11.72 24.31 5.71
CA ASN A 37 -12.80 25.14 5.13
C ASN A 37 -12.54 25.73 3.73
N ASP A 38 -11.30 25.72 3.23
CA ASP A 38 -10.92 26.58 2.09
C ASP A 38 -11.19 26.01 0.67
N HIS A 39 -11.56 24.74 0.52
CA HIS A 39 -11.83 24.13 -0.79
C HIS A 39 -13.19 23.40 -0.82
N PRO A 40 -13.91 23.40 -1.96
CA PRO A 40 -15.16 22.65 -2.12
C PRO A 40 -14.85 21.14 -2.13
N ARG A 41 -14.62 20.59 -0.93
CA ARG A 41 -14.42 19.17 -0.68
C ARG A 41 -15.79 18.52 -0.52
N LYS A 42 -15.95 17.33 -1.11
CA LYS A 42 -17.16 16.53 -0.86
C LYS A 42 -17.21 16.14 0.63
N ASP A 43 -18.32 16.42 1.28
CA ASP A 43 -18.53 15.98 2.66
C ASP A 43 -18.97 14.50 2.67
N LEU A 44 -18.07 13.65 3.17
CA LEU A 44 -18.31 12.22 3.38
C LEU A 44 -18.23 11.86 4.88
N THR A 45 -18.34 12.84 5.78
CA THR A 45 -18.23 12.63 7.24
C THR A 45 -19.30 11.71 7.81
N LYS A 46 -20.42 11.48 7.09
CA LYS A 46 -21.49 10.55 7.47
C LYS A 46 -21.35 9.15 6.86
N VAL A 47 -20.38 8.95 5.97
CA VAL A 47 -20.10 7.64 5.35
C VAL A 47 -19.25 6.83 6.34
N PRO A 48 -19.60 5.56 6.63
CA PRO A 48 -18.99 4.78 7.71
C PRO A 48 -17.61 4.21 7.30
N PHE A 49 -16.67 5.09 6.97
CA PHE A 49 -15.29 4.72 6.71
C PHE A 49 -14.64 4.10 7.95
N VAL A 50 -13.78 3.11 7.74
CA VAL A 50 -12.95 2.50 8.78
C VAL A 50 -11.50 2.43 8.32
N THR A 51 -10.57 2.51 9.28
CA THR A 51 -9.15 2.20 9.07
C THR A 51 -8.89 0.78 9.60
N ILE A 52 -8.04 0.01 8.91
CA ILE A 52 -7.74 -1.38 9.25
C ILE A 52 -6.23 -1.61 9.14
N ASP A 53 -5.57 -1.64 10.28
CA ASP A 53 -4.10 -1.60 10.36
C ASP A 53 -3.54 -2.60 11.39
N GLY A 54 -2.21 -2.64 11.52
CA GLY A 54 -1.55 -3.34 12.62
C GLY A 54 -1.86 -2.69 13.98
N ALA A 55 -1.82 -3.47 15.06
CA ALA A 55 -2.10 -2.97 16.41
C ALA A 55 -1.16 -1.83 16.84
N ASP A 56 0.09 -1.86 16.37
CA ASP A 56 1.14 -0.88 16.70
C ASP A 56 1.19 0.32 15.74
N ALA A 57 0.37 0.32 14.67
CA ALA A 57 0.35 1.40 13.69
C ALA A 57 -0.24 2.69 14.27
N LYS A 58 0.37 3.84 13.92
CA LYS A 58 -0.03 5.19 14.36
C LYS A 58 -0.31 6.15 13.20
N ASP A 59 0.20 5.83 12.03
CA ASP A 59 0.12 6.52 10.76
C ASP A 59 -0.88 5.81 9.84
N PHE A 60 -2.16 6.18 9.95
CA PHE A 60 -3.23 5.59 9.13
C PHE A 60 -3.34 6.34 7.81
N ASP A 61 -2.73 5.81 6.75
CA ASP A 61 -2.75 6.39 5.40
C ASP A 61 -4.11 6.25 4.72
N ASP A 62 -4.81 5.13 4.95
CA ASP A 62 -5.98 4.72 4.18
C ASP A 62 -7.19 4.35 5.05
N ALA A 63 -8.37 4.70 4.54
CA ALA A 63 -9.65 4.28 5.07
C ALA A 63 -10.53 3.71 3.94
N VAL A 64 -11.30 2.68 4.26
CA VAL A 64 -12.13 1.97 3.27
C VAL A 64 -13.61 2.03 3.63
N PHE A 65 -14.43 2.17 2.59
CA PHE A 65 -15.88 1.98 2.64
C PHE A 65 -16.31 1.23 1.38
N CYS A 66 -17.14 0.20 1.53
CA CYS A 66 -17.67 -0.55 0.40
C CYS A 66 -19.19 -0.64 0.51
N ASN A 67 -19.88 -0.46 -0.60
CA ASN A 67 -21.31 -0.70 -0.69
C ASN A 67 -21.60 -1.73 -1.79
N LEU A 68 -22.58 -2.60 -1.56
CA LEU A 68 -23.09 -3.55 -2.55
C LEU A 68 -24.49 -3.10 -3.00
N SER A 69 -24.72 -3.11 -4.31
CA SER A 69 -26.03 -2.93 -4.92
C SER A 69 -26.26 -4.02 -5.98
N ASP A 70 -27.48 -4.10 -6.52
CA ASP A 70 -27.84 -5.09 -7.55
C ASP A 70 -26.95 -5.00 -8.80
N SER A 71 -26.39 -3.82 -9.08
CA SER A 71 -25.54 -3.54 -10.24
C SER A 71 -24.04 -3.81 -10.01
N GLY A 72 -23.61 -4.11 -8.79
CA GLY A 72 -22.21 -4.34 -8.44
C GLY A 72 -21.75 -3.70 -7.12
N PHE A 73 -20.45 -3.42 -7.01
CA PHE A 73 -19.85 -2.86 -5.80
C PHE A 73 -19.38 -1.42 -6.03
N LEU A 74 -19.52 -0.58 -5.00
CA LEU A 74 -18.91 0.74 -4.92
C LEU A 74 -17.87 0.73 -3.81
N LEU A 75 -16.59 0.70 -4.16
CA LEU A 75 -15.48 0.81 -3.22
C LEU A 75 -14.97 2.25 -3.19
N ASN A 76 -14.93 2.85 -2.00
CA ASN A 76 -14.22 4.09 -1.76
C ASN A 76 -12.95 3.79 -0.96
N VAL A 77 -11.81 4.14 -1.53
CA VAL A 77 -10.51 4.15 -0.84
C VAL A 77 -10.15 5.61 -0.61
N ALA A 78 -10.23 6.05 0.65
CA ALA A 78 -9.90 7.40 1.06
C ALA A 78 -8.46 7.44 1.60
N ILE A 79 -7.60 8.21 0.96
CA ILE A 79 -6.19 8.33 1.35
C ILE A 79 -5.92 9.70 1.94
N ALA A 80 -5.12 9.77 3.01
CA ALA A 80 -4.68 11.01 3.63
C ALA A 80 -4.16 12.02 2.58
N ASP A 81 -4.68 13.24 2.59
CA ASP A 81 -4.31 14.30 1.63
C ASP A 81 -3.01 15.01 2.05
N VAL A 82 -1.89 14.28 2.03
CA VAL A 82 -0.56 14.79 2.42
C VAL A 82 -0.11 15.94 1.52
N ALA A 83 -0.48 15.90 0.24
CA ALA A 83 -0.17 16.94 -0.73
C ALA A 83 -0.79 18.32 -0.41
N GLU A 84 -1.75 18.39 0.52
CA GLU A 84 -2.28 19.65 1.04
C GLU A 84 -1.34 20.32 2.05
N LEU A 85 -0.69 19.52 2.90
CA LEU A 85 0.17 20.03 3.97
C LEU A 85 1.62 20.18 3.51
N VAL A 86 2.03 19.38 2.53
CA VAL A 86 3.38 19.37 1.97
C VAL A 86 3.32 19.94 0.56
N ASN A 87 3.39 21.27 0.48
CA ASN A 87 3.39 22.00 -0.79
C ASN A 87 4.66 21.73 -1.59
N GLU A 88 4.55 21.70 -2.92
CA GLU A 88 5.71 21.55 -3.80
C GLU A 88 6.77 22.64 -3.51
N ASP A 89 8.04 22.25 -3.53
CA ASP A 89 9.22 23.10 -3.27
C ASP A 89 9.34 23.67 -1.85
N SER A 90 8.43 23.35 -0.93
CA SER A 90 8.54 23.75 0.48
C SER A 90 9.70 23.02 1.20
N TYR A 91 10.07 23.47 2.42
CA TYR A 91 11.15 22.79 3.16
C TYR A 91 10.74 21.37 3.55
N LEU A 92 9.47 21.16 3.88
CA LEU A 92 8.89 19.84 4.08
C LEU A 92 9.00 18.95 2.84
N ASP A 93 8.72 19.49 1.66
CA ASP A 93 8.82 18.73 0.40
C ASP A 93 10.26 18.34 0.08
N GLN A 94 11.18 19.29 0.20
CA GLN A 94 12.61 19.05 -0.04
C GLN A 94 13.15 17.96 0.89
N GLU A 95 12.79 17.99 2.18
CA GLU A 95 13.21 16.95 3.13
C GLU A 95 12.51 15.62 2.87
N ALA A 96 11.20 15.61 2.55
CA ALA A 96 10.47 14.39 2.19
C ALA A 96 11.06 13.73 0.94
N LYS A 97 11.44 14.53 -0.07
CA LYS A 97 12.11 14.09 -1.29
C LYS A 97 13.49 13.51 -0.99
N LYS A 98 14.26 14.16 -0.12
CA LYS A 98 15.59 13.71 0.32
C LYS A 98 15.51 12.37 1.05
N ARG A 99 14.51 12.18 1.92
CA ARG A 99 14.28 10.93 2.65
C ARG A 99 13.69 9.83 1.76
N GLY A 100 12.80 10.20 0.84
CA GLY A 100 12.14 9.32 -0.14
C GLY A 100 11.10 8.35 0.45
N THR A 101 11.37 7.76 1.61
CA THR A 101 10.48 6.83 2.32
C THR A 101 10.73 6.86 3.82
N SER A 102 9.73 6.46 4.61
CA SER A 102 9.95 6.13 6.03
C SER A 102 10.77 4.84 6.14
N ILE A 103 11.65 4.76 7.15
CA ILE A 103 12.51 3.61 7.44
C ILE A 103 12.09 3.00 8.77
N TYR A 104 11.74 1.71 8.76
CA TYR A 104 11.22 0.99 9.92
C TYR A 104 12.29 0.04 10.48
N PHE A 105 12.90 0.42 11.60
CA PHE A 105 13.75 -0.45 12.41
C PHE A 105 12.90 -1.18 13.46
N PRO A 106 13.40 -2.29 14.05
CA PRO A 106 12.80 -2.85 15.24
C PRO A 106 12.69 -1.79 16.34
N SER A 107 11.46 -1.53 16.80
CA SER A 107 11.14 -0.53 17.85
C SER A 107 11.48 0.94 17.56
N LYS A 108 11.88 1.31 16.33
CA LYS A 108 12.16 2.71 15.95
C LYS A 108 11.77 2.99 14.50
N VAL A 109 11.07 4.09 14.26
CA VAL A 109 10.76 4.56 12.90
C VAL A 109 11.54 5.85 12.65
N ILE A 110 12.14 5.97 11.47
CA ILE A 110 12.65 7.24 10.94
C ILE A 110 11.64 7.66 9.87
N PRO A 111 10.71 8.57 10.20
CA PRO A 111 9.62 8.87 9.30
C PRO A 111 10.07 9.79 8.15
N MET A 112 9.43 9.64 7.00
CA MET A 112 9.62 10.54 5.85
C MET A 112 9.16 11.96 6.16
N LEU A 113 8.09 12.10 6.96
CA LEU A 113 7.49 13.35 7.37
C LEU A 113 7.55 13.51 8.90
N PRO A 114 7.58 14.74 9.43
CA PRO A 114 7.52 14.97 10.87
C PRO A 114 6.28 14.35 11.52
N GLU A 115 6.43 13.84 12.74
CA GLU A 115 5.36 13.08 13.43
C GLU A 115 4.07 13.88 13.62
N LYS A 116 4.16 15.22 13.76
CA LYS A 116 2.98 16.11 13.80
C LYS A 116 2.12 15.95 12.54
N ILE A 117 2.75 15.70 11.38
CA ILE A 117 2.04 15.46 10.12
C ILE A 117 1.61 13.98 10.05
N SER A 118 2.57 13.05 10.18
CA SER A 118 2.33 11.62 9.92
C SER A 118 1.36 10.97 10.91
N ASN A 119 1.44 11.30 12.19
CA ASN A 119 0.69 10.63 13.26
C ASN A 119 -0.54 11.42 13.72
N ASN A 120 -0.72 12.66 13.24
CA ASN A 120 -1.80 13.53 13.68
C ASN A 120 -2.52 14.19 12.50
N LEU A 121 -1.91 15.21 11.86
CA LEU A 121 -2.66 16.04 10.90
C LEU A 121 -3.11 15.25 9.66
N CYS A 122 -2.30 14.31 9.16
CA CYS A 122 -2.66 13.46 8.02
C CYS A 122 -3.27 12.11 8.43
N SER A 123 -2.85 11.54 9.57
CA SER A 123 -3.34 10.24 10.02
C SER A 123 -4.86 10.25 10.14
N LEU A 124 -5.51 9.24 9.55
CA LEU A 124 -6.97 9.06 9.55
C LEU A 124 -7.47 8.48 10.89
N VAL A 125 -7.11 9.16 11.99
CA VAL A 125 -7.50 8.80 13.35
C VAL A 125 -9.03 8.80 13.51
N PRO A 126 -9.57 7.93 14.39
CA PRO A 126 -11.01 7.82 14.55
C PRO A 126 -11.64 9.10 15.11
N ASP A 127 -12.90 9.33 14.74
CA ASP A 127 -13.78 10.39 15.28
C ASP A 127 -13.33 11.84 15.01
N GLU A 128 -12.29 12.04 14.21
CA GLU A 128 -11.85 13.36 13.77
C GLU A 128 -12.05 13.59 12.27
N ILE A 129 -12.32 14.85 11.89
CA ILE A 129 -12.44 15.23 10.49
C ILE A 129 -11.04 15.27 9.86
N ARG A 130 -10.89 14.59 8.72
CA ARG A 130 -9.65 14.56 7.93
C ARG A 130 -9.90 14.83 6.46
N ASN A 131 -8.97 15.56 5.85
CA ASN A 131 -8.93 15.80 4.42
C ASN A 131 -8.33 14.58 3.72
N VAL A 132 -9.01 14.11 2.68
CA VAL A 132 -8.61 12.93 1.92
C VAL A 132 -8.72 13.15 0.42
N LEU A 133 -7.90 12.41 -0.32
CA LEU A 133 -8.07 12.17 -1.75
C LEU A 133 -8.70 10.79 -1.91
N VAL A 134 -9.90 10.74 -2.49
CA VAL A 134 -10.70 9.50 -2.60
C VAL A 134 -10.57 8.91 -3.99
N SER A 135 -10.29 7.61 -4.07
CA SER A 135 -10.52 6.78 -5.24
C SER A 135 -11.86 6.06 -5.08
N GLU A 136 -12.89 6.51 -5.80
CA GLU A 136 -14.19 5.85 -5.89
C GLU A 136 -14.20 4.92 -7.11
N ILE A 137 -14.41 3.64 -6.89
CA ILE A 137 -14.30 2.58 -7.91
C ILE A 137 -15.61 1.81 -7.97
N ASN A 138 -16.22 1.77 -9.15
CA ASN A 138 -17.38 0.95 -9.45
C ASN A 138 -16.95 -0.38 -10.04
N PHE A 139 -17.36 -1.46 -9.42
CA PHE A 139 -17.13 -2.83 -9.91
C PHE A 139 -18.43 -3.48 -10.37
N SER A 140 -18.36 -4.40 -11.33
CA SER A 140 -19.43 -5.40 -11.54
C SER A 140 -19.48 -6.41 -10.39
N LEU A 141 -20.57 -7.20 -10.37
CA LEU A 141 -20.74 -8.31 -9.42
C LEU A 141 -19.64 -9.37 -9.51
N ASP A 142 -18.93 -9.48 -10.65
CA ASP A 142 -17.78 -10.38 -10.81
C ASP A 142 -16.46 -9.76 -10.31
N GLY A 143 -16.45 -8.49 -9.90
CA GLY A 143 -15.25 -7.77 -9.46
C GLY A 143 -14.44 -7.10 -10.58
N SER A 144 -14.98 -6.95 -11.79
CA SER A 144 -14.31 -6.16 -12.86
C SER A 144 -14.55 -4.67 -12.63
N ILE A 145 -13.50 -3.84 -12.79
CA ILE A 145 -13.63 -2.38 -12.71
C ILE A 145 -14.46 -1.88 -13.92
N LYS A 146 -15.60 -1.25 -13.65
CA LYS A 146 -16.45 -0.60 -14.67
C LYS A 146 -16.04 0.85 -14.89
N SER A 147 -15.82 1.58 -13.81
CA SER A 147 -15.43 2.99 -13.83
C SER A 147 -14.76 3.37 -12.52
N TYR A 148 -14.03 4.49 -12.53
CA TYR A 148 -13.47 5.08 -11.33
C TYR A 148 -13.40 6.60 -11.46
N LYS A 149 -13.35 7.30 -10.34
CA LYS A 149 -13.08 8.74 -10.29
C LYS A 149 -12.26 9.10 -9.04
N PHE A 150 -11.52 10.19 -9.16
CA PHE A 150 -10.77 10.79 -8.06
C PHE A 150 -11.40 12.12 -7.68
N PHE A 151 -11.48 12.43 -6.39
CA PHE A 151 -11.95 13.72 -5.89
C PHE A 151 -11.46 13.98 -4.47
N GLN A 152 -11.38 15.26 -4.09
CA GLN A 152 -11.06 15.68 -2.73
C GLN A 152 -12.30 15.63 -1.84
N ALA A 153 -12.15 15.10 -0.63
CA ALA A 153 -13.24 14.98 0.34
C ALA A 153 -12.77 15.25 1.77
N LYS A 154 -13.75 15.31 2.67
CA LYS A 154 -13.55 15.21 4.12
C LYS A 154 -14.25 13.96 4.63
N ILE A 155 -13.59 13.20 5.49
CA ILE A 155 -14.17 12.03 6.14
C ILE A 155 -14.02 12.13 7.65
N VAL A 156 -14.77 11.27 8.35
CA VAL A 156 -14.47 10.84 9.71
C VAL A 156 -14.25 9.34 9.66
N SER A 157 -13.13 8.85 10.19
CA SER A 157 -12.96 7.41 10.42
C SER A 157 -13.86 7.03 11.60
N HIS A 158 -14.90 6.24 11.36
CA HIS A 158 -15.88 5.89 12.39
C HIS A 158 -15.38 4.78 13.33
N LYS A 159 -14.30 4.10 12.94
CA LYS A 159 -13.64 3.09 13.76
C LYS A 159 -12.24 2.82 13.23
N ARG A 160 -11.25 2.87 14.12
CA ARG A 160 -9.96 2.19 13.93
C ARG A 160 -10.14 0.72 14.29
N MET A 161 -9.83 -0.17 13.36
CA MET A 161 -9.84 -1.62 13.55
C MET A 161 -8.44 -2.19 13.31
N THR A 162 -8.18 -3.33 13.93
CA THR A 162 -6.97 -4.12 13.65
C THR A 162 -7.27 -5.25 12.67
N TYR A 163 -6.25 -5.75 11.97
CA TYR A 163 -6.40 -6.94 11.13
C TYR A 163 -6.97 -8.15 11.90
N ALA A 164 -6.61 -8.32 13.17
CA ALA A 164 -7.12 -9.41 14.01
C ALA A 164 -8.62 -9.26 14.29
N GLU A 165 -9.10 -8.06 14.60
CA GLU A 165 -10.53 -7.80 14.83
C GLU A 165 -11.37 -8.02 13.56
N VAL A 166 -10.86 -7.61 12.39
CA VAL A 166 -11.56 -7.84 11.12
C VAL A 166 -11.55 -9.32 10.74
N GLU A 167 -10.46 -10.03 10.97
CA GLU A 167 -10.37 -11.48 10.76
C GLU A 167 -11.40 -12.24 11.62
N GLU A 168 -11.51 -11.88 12.90
CA GLU A 168 -12.48 -12.46 13.84
C GLU A 168 -13.92 -12.14 13.44
N TYR A 169 -14.18 -10.90 13.01
CA TYR A 169 -15.48 -10.51 12.45
C TYR A 169 -15.85 -11.35 11.23
N VAL A 170 -14.94 -11.52 10.27
CA VAL A 170 -15.21 -12.28 9.05
C VAL A 170 -15.48 -13.77 9.34
N LYS A 171 -14.83 -14.34 10.36
CA LYS A 171 -14.99 -15.75 10.74
C LYS A 171 -16.24 -16.02 11.56
N ASN A 172 -16.47 -15.22 12.59
CA ASN A 172 -17.43 -15.52 13.65
C ASN A 172 -18.58 -14.50 13.72
N ASN A 173 -18.62 -13.52 12.81
CA ASN A 173 -19.54 -12.38 12.82
C ASN A 173 -19.54 -11.63 14.16
N ASN A 174 -18.41 -11.69 14.86
CA ASN A 174 -18.24 -11.18 16.20
C ASN A 174 -17.53 -9.83 16.15
N SER A 175 -18.28 -8.73 16.26
CA SER A 175 -17.73 -7.40 16.45
C SER A 175 -18.74 -6.45 17.07
N ASN A 176 -18.25 -5.58 17.95
CA ASN A 176 -19.03 -4.50 18.57
C ASN A 176 -18.93 -3.21 17.73
N VAL A 177 -19.31 -3.28 16.46
CA VAL A 177 -19.35 -2.13 15.54
C VAL A 177 -20.78 -1.89 15.02
N SER A 178 -21.04 -0.67 14.55
CA SER A 178 -22.36 -0.28 14.07
C SER A 178 -22.83 -1.13 12.87
N LYS A 179 -24.16 -1.28 12.69
CA LYS A 179 -24.74 -2.01 11.56
C LYS A 179 -24.22 -1.52 10.20
N LYS A 180 -24.00 -0.21 10.06
CA LYS A 180 -23.48 0.40 8.82
C LYS A 180 -22.06 -0.06 8.50
N ILE A 181 -21.19 -0.16 9.51
CA ILE A 181 -19.83 -0.68 9.36
C ILE A 181 -19.87 -2.16 8.99
N LYS A 182 -20.71 -2.96 9.66
CA LYS A 182 -20.90 -4.40 9.34
C LYS A 182 -21.28 -4.60 7.88
N THR A 183 -22.31 -3.88 7.40
CA THR A 183 -22.72 -3.94 6.00
C THR A 183 -21.59 -3.57 5.03
N SER A 184 -20.77 -2.57 5.37
CA SER A 184 -19.62 -2.20 4.55
C SER A 184 -18.53 -3.28 4.52
N LEU A 185 -18.21 -3.87 5.67
CA LEU A 185 -17.23 -4.97 5.77
C LEU A 185 -17.71 -6.23 5.04
N ASP A 186 -19.01 -6.54 5.09
CA ASP A 186 -19.58 -7.68 4.38
C ASP A 186 -19.49 -7.49 2.86
N ALA A 187 -19.82 -6.29 2.37
CA ALA A 187 -19.66 -5.93 0.96
C ALA A 187 -18.20 -6.00 0.53
N LEU A 188 -17.28 -5.48 1.37
CA LEU A 188 -15.84 -5.54 1.10
C LEU A 188 -15.31 -6.97 1.07
N ASN A 189 -15.79 -7.84 1.97
CA ASN A 189 -15.43 -9.26 2.01
C ASN A 189 -15.87 -9.97 0.71
N LEU A 190 -17.10 -9.74 0.26
CA LEU A 190 -17.60 -10.30 -1.00
C LEU A 190 -16.79 -9.81 -2.20
N LEU A 191 -16.49 -8.50 -2.27
CA LEU A 191 -15.64 -7.94 -3.32
C LEU A 191 -14.23 -8.55 -3.28
N THR A 192 -13.64 -8.71 -2.10
CA THR A 192 -12.30 -9.29 -1.92
C THR A 192 -12.24 -10.70 -2.49
N LYS A 193 -13.24 -11.55 -2.24
CA LYS A 193 -13.30 -12.90 -2.81
C LYS A 193 -13.24 -12.86 -4.35
N ASN A 194 -13.99 -11.95 -4.96
CA ASN A 194 -13.99 -11.78 -6.42
C ASN A 194 -12.63 -11.28 -6.95
N LEU A 195 -12.01 -10.32 -6.26
CA LEU A 195 -10.69 -9.79 -6.63
C LEU A 195 -9.60 -10.84 -6.51
N LEU A 196 -9.63 -11.70 -5.48
CA LEU A 196 -8.71 -12.83 -5.33
C LEU A 196 -8.87 -13.86 -6.45
N VAL A 197 -10.11 -14.16 -6.87
CA VAL A 197 -10.36 -15.03 -8.04
C VAL A 197 -9.74 -14.41 -9.30
N LYS A 198 -9.94 -13.10 -9.53
CA LYS A 198 -9.34 -12.40 -10.68
C LYS A 198 -7.81 -12.36 -10.61
N ARG A 199 -7.24 -12.16 -9.41
CA ARG A 199 -5.79 -12.22 -9.17
C ARG A 199 -5.21 -13.58 -9.56
N SER A 200 -5.88 -14.66 -9.20
CA SER A 200 -5.50 -16.02 -9.60
C SER A 200 -5.64 -16.23 -11.12
N GLN A 201 -6.73 -15.74 -11.73
CA GLN A 201 -6.96 -15.83 -13.19
C GLN A 201 -5.88 -15.11 -14.01
N ARG A 202 -5.44 -13.92 -13.57
CA ARG A 202 -4.31 -13.20 -14.19
C ARG A 202 -2.94 -13.79 -13.84
N LYS A 203 -2.88 -14.83 -13.01
CA LYS A 203 -1.66 -15.56 -12.63
C LYS A 203 -0.60 -14.67 -11.98
N ALA A 204 -1.04 -13.69 -11.18
CA ALA A 204 -0.14 -12.89 -10.36
C ALA A 204 0.73 -13.80 -9.48
N LEU A 205 2.00 -13.46 -9.28
CA LEU A 205 2.90 -14.25 -8.48
C LEU A 205 2.47 -14.18 -7.01
N GLU A 206 2.26 -15.35 -6.41
CA GLU A 206 2.02 -15.49 -4.97
C GLU A 206 3.35 -15.82 -4.29
N ILE A 207 3.98 -14.79 -3.76
CA ILE A 207 5.21 -14.90 -2.98
C ILE A 207 4.82 -14.77 -1.51
N GLU A 208 5.00 -15.84 -0.74
CA GLU A 208 4.85 -15.80 0.71
C GLU A 208 6.03 -15.05 1.33
N GLY A 209 5.80 -13.82 1.76
CA GLY A 209 6.74 -13.05 2.57
C GLY A 209 6.40 -13.24 4.05
N ASN A 210 6.80 -14.36 4.65
CA ASN A 210 6.71 -14.50 6.11
C ASN A 210 7.92 -13.80 6.73
N GLU A 211 7.84 -12.47 6.82
CA GLU A 211 8.86 -11.67 7.51
C GLU A 211 8.77 -11.93 9.02
N PRO A 212 9.88 -12.28 9.69
CA PRO A 212 9.88 -12.52 11.12
C PRO A 212 9.66 -11.23 11.90
N ILE A 213 8.80 -11.28 12.93
CA ILE A 213 8.66 -10.23 13.92
C ILE A 213 9.63 -10.53 15.06
N LEU A 214 10.49 -9.56 15.36
CA LEU A 214 11.41 -9.63 16.49
C LEU A 214 10.73 -9.00 17.70
N ASN A 215 10.45 -9.79 18.72
CA ASN A 215 10.02 -9.26 20.01
C ASN A 215 11.27 -8.90 20.81
N ILE A 216 11.31 -7.66 21.30
CA ILE A 216 12.48 -7.09 21.94
C ILE A 216 12.13 -6.78 23.39
N ASP A 217 12.96 -7.22 24.32
CA ASP A 217 12.82 -6.92 25.74
C ASP A 217 13.28 -5.50 26.09
N GLU A 218 13.11 -5.10 27.35
CA GLU A 218 13.49 -3.76 27.84
C GLU A 218 14.99 -3.48 27.70
N ASP A 219 15.82 -4.53 27.75
CA ASP A 219 17.28 -4.46 27.57
C ASP A 219 17.71 -4.30 26.10
N GLY A 220 16.78 -4.44 25.16
CA GLY A 220 17.04 -4.36 23.73
C GLY A 220 17.53 -5.68 23.12
N LYS A 221 17.30 -6.82 23.77
CA LYS A 221 17.61 -8.15 23.24
C LYS A 221 16.38 -8.78 22.63
N VAL A 222 16.60 -9.65 21.65
CA VAL A 222 15.52 -10.45 21.05
C VAL A 222 15.06 -11.49 22.07
N SER A 223 13.83 -11.32 22.57
CA SER A 223 13.21 -12.26 23.52
C SER A 223 12.56 -13.44 22.79
N SER A 224 11.94 -13.18 21.63
CA SER A 224 11.41 -14.22 20.74
C SER A 224 11.34 -13.74 19.29
N ILE A 225 11.21 -14.70 18.37
CA ILE A 225 11.02 -14.45 16.94
C ILE A 225 9.75 -15.16 16.52
N ASP A 226 8.75 -14.38 16.14
CA ASP A 226 7.47 -14.91 15.67
C ASP A 226 7.39 -14.83 14.16
N LEU A 227 6.76 -15.84 13.55
CA LEU A 227 6.41 -15.81 12.13
C LEU A 227 4.92 -15.48 12.02
N PRO A 228 4.56 -14.21 11.82
CA PRO A 228 3.15 -13.82 11.76
C PRO A 228 2.48 -14.54 10.60
N ARG A 229 1.25 -14.98 10.85
CA ARG A 229 0.41 -15.53 9.78
C ARG A 229 -0.24 -14.38 9.03
N ARG A 230 -0.12 -14.40 7.70
CA ARG A 230 -0.93 -13.54 6.83
C ARG A 230 -2.41 -13.91 6.95
N LEU A 231 -3.15 -13.07 7.68
CA LEU A 231 -4.61 -13.15 7.83
C LEU A 231 -5.35 -12.77 6.53
N TYR A 232 -6.59 -13.22 6.38
CA TYR A 232 -7.46 -12.84 5.26
C TYR A 232 -7.80 -11.34 5.30
N ALA A 233 -7.91 -10.75 6.50
CA ALA A 233 -8.06 -9.30 6.66
C ALA A 233 -6.94 -8.47 5.98
N HIS A 234 -5.69 -8.97 5.96
CA HIS A 234 -4.61 -8.30 5.22
C HIS A 234 -4.89 -8.31 3.71
N GLN A 235 -5.42 -9.42 3.18
CA GLN A 235 -5.76 -9.54 1.77
C GLN A 235 -6.91 -8.61 1.37
N MET A 236 -7.88 -8.39 2.26
CA MET A 236 -8.98 -7.44 2.02
C MET A 236 -8.47 -6.01 1.77
N ILE A 237 -7.55 -5.54 2.61
CA ILE A 237 -6.92 -4.22 2.43
C ILE A 237 -5.98 -4.23 1.23
N GLU A 238 -5.15 -5.26 1.06
CA GLU A 238 -4.22 -5.34 -0.08
C GLU A 238 -4.93 -5.27 -1.43
N GLU A 239 -6.02 -6.02 -1.63
CA GLU A 239 -6.77 -5.97 -2.90
C GLU A 239 -7.48 -4.62 -3.11
N SER A 240 -7.95 -3.98 -2.03
CA SER A 240 -8.54 -2.64 -2.10
C SER A 240 -7.50 -1.60 -2.53
N MET A 241 -6.32 -1.63 -1.92
CA MET A 241 -5.21 -0.75 -2.26
C MET A 241 -4.69 -1.03 -3.67
N LEU A 242 -4.55 -2.30 -4.07
CA LEU A 242 -4.16 -2.69 -5.42
C LEU A 242 -5.13 -2.12 -6.46
N ALA A 243 -6.44 -2.17 -6.21
CA ALA A 243 -7.43 -1.59 -7.11
C ALA A 243 -7.28 -0.05 -7.23
N ALA A 244 -7.16 0.66 -6.11
CA ALA A 244 -6.95 2.11 -6.11
C ALA A 244 -5.65 2.51 -6.84
N ASN A 245 -4.58 1.76 -6.61
CA ASN A 245 -3.28 1.92 -7.26
C ASN A 245 -3.34 1.71 -8.79
N VAL A 246 -4.11 0.71 -9.26
CA VAL A 246 -4.38 0.50 -10.69
C VAL A 246 -5.17 1.66 -11.28
N CYS A 247 -6.21 2.13 -10.58
CA CYS A 247 -6.98 3.31 -10.99
C CYS A 247 -6.11 4.56 -11.10
N ALA A 248 -5.21 4.80 -10.13
CA ALA A 248 -4.30 5.94 -10.14
C ALA A 248 -3.33 5.88 -11.33
N ALA A 249 -2.74 4.71 -11.60
CA ALA A 249 -1.85 4.51 -12.73
C ALA A 249 -2.56 4.76 -14.08
N ASN A 250 -3.78 4.25 -14.23
CA ASN A 250 -4.60 4.45 -15.42
C ASN A 250 -5.04 5.91 -15.59
N PHE A 251 -5.35 6.60 -14.49
CA PHE A 251 -5.71 8.02 -14.50
C PHE A 251 -4.55 8.89 -14.98
N MET A 252 -3.36 8.72 -14.39
CA MET A 252 -2.16 9.45 -14.82
C MET A 252 -1.83 9.16 -16.29
N HIS A 253 -1.89 7.89 -16.72
CA HIS A 253 -1.69 7.53 -18.12
C HIS A 253 -2.66 8.27 -19.06
N LYS A 254 -3.95 8.27 -18.71
CA LYS A 254 -5.00 8.87 -19.55
C LYS A 254 -4.75 10.36 -19.78
N HIS A 255 -4.30 11.08 -18.76
CA HIS A 255 -4.21 12.55 -18.78
C HIS A 255 -2.82 13.08 -19.13
N TYR A 256 -1.74 12.44 -18.70
CA TYR A 256 -0.37 12.92 -18.92
C TYR A 256 0.44 12.07 -19.90
N LYS A 257 0.09 10.79 -20.11
CA LYS A 257 0.92 9.77 -20.80
C LYS A 257 2.26 9.48 -20.11
N PHE A 258 2.48 10.05 -18.93
CA PHE A 258 3.56 9.75 -17.99
C PHE A 258 2.99 9.84 -16.57
N GLY A 259 3.76 9.39 -15.58
CA GLY A 259 3.32 9.43 -14.19
C GLY A 259 4.41 8.93 -13.26
N VAL A 260 4.02 8.43 -12.09
CA VAL A 260 4.95 7.76 -11.16
C VAL A 260 4.56 6.29 -11.09
N TYR A 261 5.11 5.48 -11.98
CA TYR A 261 4.77 4.06 -12.06
C TYR A 261 5.66 3.22 -11.15
N ARG A 262 5.09 2.18 -10.56
CA ARG A 262 5.82 1.10 -9.90
C ARG A 262 5.95 -0.03 -10.91
N VAL A 263 7.10 -0.13 -11.54
CA VAL A 263 7.36 -1.09 -12.61
C VAL A 263 8.12 -2.30 -12.10
N HIS A 264 7.87 -3.46 -12.71
CA HIS A 264 8.58 -4.69 -12.42
C HIS A 264 8.74 -5.43 -13.75
N GLU A 265 9.96 -5.41 -14.29
CA GLU A 265 10.24 -6.02 -15.58
C GLU A 265 10.20 -7.55 -15.53
N LYS A 266 10.13 -8.16 -16.70
CA LYS A 266 10.32 -9.60 -16.84
C LYS A 266 11.75 -10.00 -16.40
N PRO A 267 11.92 -11.19 -15.80
CA PRO A 267 13.23 -11.77 -15.55
C PRO A 267 14.08 -11.89 -16.82
N GLU A 268 15.40 -11.88 -16.64
CA GLU A 268 16.37 -12.14 -17.71
C GLU A 268 16.36 -13.62 -18.10
N GLU A 269 16.58 -13.89 -19.40
CA GLU A 269 16.53 -15.26 -19.93
C GLU A 269 17.54 -16.19 -19.23
N LEU A 270 18.78 -15.72 -19.02
CA LEU A 270 19.82 -16.47 -18.31
C LEU A 270 19.42 -16.86 -16.88
N LYS A 271 18.68 -15.98 -16.19
CA LYS A 271 18.16 -16.28 -14.84
C LYS A 271 17.04 -17.32 -14.88
N LEU A 272 16.19 -17.29 -15.91
CA LEU A 272 15.14 -18.29 -16.11
C LEU A 272 15.73 -19.67 -16.47
N GLU A 273 16.75 -19.72 -17.32
CA GLU A 273 17.48 -20.95 -17.64
C GLU A 273 18.17 -21.56 -16.42
N SER A 274 18.80 -20.71 -15.60
CA SER A 274 19.41 -21.11 -14.34
C SER A 274 18.37 -21.66 -13.35
N LEU A 275 17.22 -20.97 -13.23
CA LEU A 275 16.11 -21.41 -12.40
C LEU A 275 15.58 -22.77 -12.84
N LYS A 276 15.34 -22.94 -14.15
CA LYS A 276 14.86 -24.19 -14.75
C LYS A 276 15.83 -25.33 -14.46
N SER A 277 17.12 -25.14 -14.72
CA SER A 277 18.17 -26.12 -14.45
C SER A 277 18.21 -26.53 -12.98
N PHE A 278 18.18 -25.56 -12.06
CA PHE A 278 18.19 -25.82 -10.63
C PHE A 278 16.98 -26.66 -10.17
N PHE A 279 15.77 -26.30 -10.61
CA PHE A 279 14.56 -27.03 -10.24
C PHE A 279 14.53 -28.43 -10.87
N SER A 280 15.01 -28.61 -12.11
CA SER A 280 15.06 -29.93 -12.75
C SER A 280 15.92 -30.93 -11.99
N LEU A 281 17.03 -30.49 -11.39
CA LEU A 281 17.84 -31.32 -10.48
C LEU A 281 17.09 -31.76 -9.21
N LYS A 282 16.02 -31.06 -8.84
CA LYS A 282 15.15 -31.39 -7.69
C LYS A 282 13.92 -32.21 -8.08
N GLY A 283 13.87 -32.75 -9.31
CA GLY A 283 12.77 -33.57 -9.80
C GLY A 283 11.60 -32.78 -10.37
N PHE A 284 11.78 -31.48 -10.62
CA PHE A 284 10.77 -30.66 -11.30
C PHE A 284 10.85 -30.84 -12.82
N SER A 285 9.74 -31.28 -13.42
CA SER A 285 9.60 -31.33 -14.87
C SER A 285 8.91 -30.06 -15.37
N SER A 286 9.61 -29.25 -16.17
CA SER A 286 9.01 -28.16 -16.94
C SER A 286 8.91 -28.55 -18.40
N GLN A 287 7.89 -28.03 -19.08
CA GLN A 287 7.77 -28.22 -20.52
C GLN A 287 8.64 -27.18 -21.23
N ASN A 288 9.27 -27.54 -22.35
CA ASN A 288 10.12 -26.62 -23.13
C ASN A 288 9.38 -25.39 -23.70
N LYS A 289 8.04 -25.34 -23.61
CA LYS A 289 7.20 -24.24 -24.12
C LYS A 289 6.62 -23.33 -23.01
N ASP A 290 7.05 -23.48 -21.76
CA ASP A 290 6.53 -22.66 -20.67
C ASP A 290 6.96 -21.19 -20.84
N THR A 291 6.00 -20.26 -20.77
CA THR A 291 6.32 -18.82 -20.67
C THR A 291 7.06 -18.52 -19.37
N PRO A 292 7.84 -17.42 -19.26
CA PRO A 292 8.52 -17.04 -18.02
C PRO A 292 7.59 -17.06 -16.79
N LEU A 293 6.38 -16.53 -16.95
CA LEU A 293 5.36 -16.52 -15.90
C LEU A 293 4.88 -17.93 -15.52
N ALA A 294 4.65 -18.80 -16.51
CA ALA A 294 4.21 -20.16 -16.27
C ALA A 294 5.29 -20.99 -15.56
N LEU A 295 6.56 -20.84 -15.98
CA LEU A 295 7.71 -21.47 -15.34
C LEU A 295 7.80 -21.06 -13.87
N ILE A 296 7.81 -19.76 -13.59
CA ILE A 296 7.94 -19.23 -12.22
C ILE A 296 6.78 -19.68 -11.33
N ASN A 297 5.54 -19.58 -11.81
CA ASN A 297 4.38 -20.04 -11.05
C ASN A 297 4.44 -21.55 -10.74
N LYS A 298 4.92 -22.37 -11.68
CA LYS A 298 5.13 -23.81 -11.45
C LYS A 298 6.24 -24.05 -10.42
N CYS A 299 7.35 -23.30 -10.49
CA CYS A 299 8.43 -23.36 -9.50
C CYS A 299 7.94 -22.95 -8.09
N LEU A 300 7.13 -21.89 -7.97
CA LEU A 300 6.52 -21.49 -6.70
C LEU A 300 5.59 -22.58 -6.14
N LYS A 301 4.72 -23.16 -6.97
CA LYS A 301 3.84 -24.27 -6.58
C LYS A 301 4.59 -25.54 -6.19
N PHE A 302 5.71 -25.82 -6.85
CA PHE A 302 6.59 -26.92 -6.48
C PHE A 302 7.26 -26.64 -5.13
N SER A 303 7.71 -25.40 -4.93
CA SER A 303 8.38 -24.97 -3.70
C SER A 303 7.47 -25.07 -2.49
N SER A 304 6.19 -24.68 -2.58
CA SER A 304 5.24 -24.70 -1.45
C SER A 304 4.92 -26.11 -0.94
N LYS A 305 5.10 -27.15 -1.77
CA LYS A 305 4.86 -28.55 -1.38
C LYS A 305 6.11 -29.27 -0.88
N ASN A 306 7.27 -28.61 -0.91
CA ASN A 306 8.56 -29.23 -0.61
C ASN A 306 9.05 -28.88 0.80
N LYS A 307 9.73 -29.81 1.48
CA LYS A 307 10.37 -29.55 2.78
C LYS A 307 11.39 -28.42 2.74
N LEU A 308 12.02 -28.19 1.58
CA LEU A 308 12.98 -27.10 1.34
C LEU A 308 12.32 -25.81 0.85
N HIS A 309 11.03 -25.60 1.12
CA HIS A 309 10.23 -24.48 0.64
C HIS A 309 10.98 -23.13 0.69
N LYS A 310 11.53 -22.73 1.84
CA LYS A 310 12.24 -21.44 2.02
C LYS A 310 13.41 -21.28 1.04
N VAL A 311 14.21 -22.32 0.86
CA VAL A 311 15.38 -22.29 -0.04
C VAL A 311 14.91 -22.19 -1.49
N LEU A 312 13.96 -23.03 -1.89
CA LEU A 312 13.45 -23.07 -3.26
C LEU A 312 12.77 -21.74 -3.63
N GLN A 313 11.96 -21.18 -2.72
CA GLN A 313 11.34 -19.88 -2.90
C GLN A 313 12.38 -18.77 -3.03
N THR A 314 13.45 -18.79 -2.22
CA THR A 314 14.55 -17.81 -2.31
C THR A 314 15.20 -17.83 -3.70
N VAL A 315 15.45 -19.03 -4.26
CA VAL A 315 16.00 -19.16 -5.62
C VAL A 315 15.05 -18.59 -6.67
N VAL A 316 13.74 -18.82 -6.53
CA VAL A 316 12.74 -18.17 -7.41
C VAL A 316 12.83 -16.65 -7.29
N LEU A 317 12.89 -16.10 -6.09
CA LEU A 317 12.96 -14.65 -5.88
C LEU A 317 14.22 -14.03 -6.47
N GLN A 318 15.37 -14.69 -6.35
CA GLN A 318 16.63 -14.24 -6.95
C GLN A 318 16.62 -14.22 -8.49
N SER A 319 15.73 -15.02 -9.10
CA SER A 319 15.51 -15.00 -10.55
C SER A 319 14.74 -13.75 -11.02
N LEU A 320 13.95 -13.13 -10.14
CA LEU A 320 13.14 -11.95 -10.47
C LEU A 320 13.98 -10.67 -10.54
N LYS A 321 13.46 -9.67 -11.25
CA LYS A 321 13.97 -8.29 -11.21
C LYS A 321 13.48 -7.60 -9.93
N ARG A 322 14.19 -6.57 -9.48
CA ARG A 322 13.67 -5.69 -8.43
C ARG A 322 12.66 -4.73 -9.05
N ALA A 323 11.55 -4.49 -8.37
CA ALA A 323 10.61 -3.47 -8.78
C ALA A 323 11.18 -2.08 -8.46
N GLU A 324 10.95 -1.10 -9.34
CA GLU A 324 11.49 0.26 -9.26
C GLU A 324 10.43 1.30 -9.58
N TYR A 325 10.73 2.57 -9.31
CA TYR A 325 9.89 3.69 -9.72
C TYR A 325 10.37 4.23 -11.06
N ALA A 326 9.45 4.40 -12.01
CA ALA A 326 9.75 4.90 -13.34
C ALA A 326 8.70 5.93 -13.79
N THR A 327 9.08 6.83 -14.70
CA THR A 327 8.16 7.83 -15.25
C THR A 327 7.32 7.32 -16.42
N LYS A 328 7.75 6.20 -17.01
CA LYS A 328 7.07 5.50 -18.11
C LYS A 328 6.48 4.19 -17.61
N GLU A 329 5.35 3.80 -18.19
CA GLU A 329 4.73 2.51 -17.92
C GLU A 329 5.47 1.39 -18.68
N ILE A 330 5.94 0.39 -17.93
CA ILE A 330 6.55 -0.84 -18.47
C ILE A 330 5.67 -2.06 -18.11
N GLY A 331 4.79 -1.92 -17.12
CA GLY A 331 4.04 -3.01 -16.52
C GLY A 331 4.69 -3.57 -15.26
N HIS A 332 3.96 -4.45 -14.58
CA HIS A 332 4.40 -5.07 -13.34
C HIS A 332 4.29 -6.59 -13.41
N PHE A 333 5.38 -7.25 -13.81
CA PHE A 333 5.48 -8.69 -14.03
C PHE A 333 5.00 -9.50 -12.81
N GLY A 334 5.43 -9.17 -11.60
CA GLY A 334 5.01 -9.91 -10.41
C GLY A 334 3.49 -9.84 -10.14
N LEU A 335 2.83 -8.75 -10.53
CA LEU A 335 1.40 -8.54 -10.30
C LEU A 335 0.57 -8.90 -11.53
N GLN A 336 1.21 -9.08 -12.69
CA GLN A 336 0.53 -9.24 -13.98
C GLN A 336 -0.47 -8.11 -14.24
N LEU A 337 0.04 -6.87 -14.16
CA LEU A 337 -0.70 -5.63 -14.44
C LEU A 337 0.03 -4.84 -15.51
N ASP A 338 -0.71 -4.33 -16.48
CA ASP A 338 -0.17 -3.48 -17.54
C ASP A 338 0.30 -2.12 -17.01
N ARG A 339 -0.41 -1.60 -16.00
CA ARG A 339 -0.11 -0.31 -15.35
C ARG A 339 -0.30 -0.43 -13.85
N TYR A 340 0.68 0.02 -13.10
CA TYR A 340 0.65 0.03 -11.65
C TYR A 340 1.45 1.20 -11.10
N SER A 341 0.92 1.82 -10.05
CA SER A 341 1.48 2.98 -9.35
C SER A 341 1.29 2.75 -7.86
N HIS A 342 2.14 3.34 -7.03
CA HIS A 342 1.77 3.52 -5.63
C HIS A 342 1.06 4.88 -5.46
N PHE A 343 -0.04 4.87 -4.74
CA PHE A 343 -0.93 6.01 -4.47
C PHE A 343 -1.42 6.02 -3.01
N THR A 344 -1.45 4.86 -2.37
CA THR A 344 -2.19 4.61 -1.12
C THR A 344 -1.37 4.80 0.15
N SER A 345 -0.13 5.30 0.09
CA SER A 345 0.68 5.55 1.30
C SER A 345 1.56 6.80 1.22
N PRO A 346 0.98 7.99 0.97
CA PRO A 346 1.72 9.24 0.83
C PRO A 346 2.37 9.74 2.13
N ILE A 347 1.97 9.25 3.31
CA ILE A 347 2.62 9.64 4.57
C ILE A 347 4.06 9.11 4.63
N ARG A 348 4.30 7.95 4.02
CA ARG A 348 5.55 7.19 4.15
C ARG A 348 6.29 6.92 2.85
N ARG A 349 5.74 7.33 1.69
CA ARG A 349 6.38 7.16 0.37
C ARG A 349 6.24 8.43 -0.47
N TYR A 350 7.36 9.03 -0.84
CA TYR A 350 7.39 10.23 -1.68
C TYR A 350 6.77 10.03 -3.08
N PRO A 351 6.93 8.86 -3.74
CA PRO A 351 6.25 8.58 -5.01
C PRO A 351 4.73 8.67 -4.95
N ASP A 352 4.12 8.28 -3.83
CA ASP A 352 2.67 8.40 -3.62
C ASP A 352 2.25 9.86 -3.46
N LEU A 353 3.05 10.67 -2.74
CA LEU A 353 2.85 12.11 -2.64
C LEU A 353 2.91 12.79 -4.03
N MET A 354 3.85 12.38 -4.88
CA MET A 354 3.91 12.85 -6.27
C MET A 354 2.67 12.44 -7.07
N ALA A 355 2.21 11.18 -6.93
CA ALA A 355 0.99 10.71 -7.59
C ALA A 355 -0.25 11.52 -7.14
N HIS A 356 -0.34 11.87 -5.86
CA HIS A 356 -1.38 12.76 -5.34
C HIS A 356 -1.35 14.12 -6.01
N ARG A 357 -0.18 14.76 -6.13
CA ARG A 357 -0.04 16.06 -6.81
C ARG A 357 -0.49 16.00 -8.26
N LEU A 358 -0.07 14.97 -9.00
CA LEU A 358 -0.48 14.77 -10.41
C LEU A 358 -2.00 14.62 -10.53
N ILE A 359 -2.61 13.79 -9.68
CA ILE A 359 -4.07 13.58 -9.69
C ILE A 359 -4.80 14.88 -9.30
N LYS A 360 -4.37 15.56 -8.24
CA LYS A 360 -4.94 16.83 -7.75
C LYS A 360 -4.89 17.92 -8.84
N ASN A 361 -3.77 18.03 -9.55
CA ASN A 361 -3.61 18.98 -10.64
C ASN A 361 -4.66 18.77 -11.75
N ILE A 362 -4.94 17.52 -12.12
CA ILE A 362 -5.97 17.20 -13.13
C ILE A 362 -7.38 17.55 -12.62
N ILE A 363 -7.75 17.10 -11.42
CA ILE A 363 -9.10 17.33 -10.88
C ILE A 363 -9.38 18.81 -10.62
N ASN A 364 -8.37 19.59 -10.25
CA ASN A 364 -8.50 21.03 -10.02
C ASN A 364 -8.50 21.82 -11.33
N LYS A 365 -7.73 21.40 -12.34
CA LYS A 365 -7.82 21.98 -13.70
C LYS A 365 -9.16 21.69 -14.38
N GLY A 366 -9.81 20.58 -14.05
CA GLY A 366 -11.19 20.33 -14.47
C GLY A 366 -12.22 21.34 -13.93
N ASN A 367 -11.85 22.14 -12.91
CA ASN A 367 -12.63 23.27 -12.40
C ASN A 367 -12.11 24.64 -12.88
N ILE A 368 -11.07 24.66 -13.72
CA ILE A 368 -10.61 25.86 -14.39
C ILE A 368 -11.17 25.76 -15.80
N ASP A 369 -12.28 26.46 -16.07
CA ASP A 369 -12.72 26.72 -17.43
C ASP A 369 -11.52 27.25 -18.21
N ILE A 370 -11.03 26.45 -19.16
CA ILE A 370 -10.04 26.92 -20.13
C ILE A 370 -10.83 27.69 -21.18
N ASN A 371 -11.07 28.96 -20.87
CA ASN A 371 -11.64 30.05 -21.68
C ASN A 371 -13.01 29.85 -22.34
#